data_AF-A0A8S0Q6V8-F1
#
_entry.id   AF-A0A8S0Q6V8-F1
#
_cell.length_a   1.000
_cell.length_b   1.000
_cell.length_c   1.000
_cell.angle_alpha   90.00
_cell.angle_beta   90.00
_cell.angle_gamma   90.00
#
_symmetry.space_group_name_H-M   'P 1'
#
loop_
_entity.id
_entity.type
_entity.pdbx_description
1 polymer ?
#
loop_
_entity_poly.entity_id
_entity_poly.type
_entity_poly.pdbx_seq_one_letter_code
_entity_poly.pdbx_strand_id
1 'polypeptide(L)'
;MGVVPEEAINEFEALMEEVEEPLKGTFKNIHQGYPREPLIRFLKAREGNVTKAHKMLVDCLNWRVQNDIDDILAKPIVPTDFYRAIRDSQLIGLSGYSKEGLPVFAHGIGLNTFDKASVHYYVQSHIQINEYRDRVILPAATKKYGKHISKCIKILDMTGLKLSSLSQIKLLTIISSIDDLNYPEKTVTYYIVNAPYIFSACWKVVKPLLQERTKRKINVLSGCGQDDLLKASNVWFSRKIW
;
A
#
# COMPACT_ATOMS: atom_id res chain seq x y z
N MET A 1 16.26 2.77 -9.35
CA MET A 1 15.84 1.45 -8.85
C MET A 1 16.29 0.45 -9.90
N GLY A 2 17.17 -0.50 -9.56
CA GLY A 2 17.84 -1.35 -10.55
C GLY A 2 16.86 -2.13 -11.42
N VAL A 3 17.22 -2.29 -12.70
CA VAL A 3 16.56 -3.24 -13.61
C VAL A 3 16.83 -4.63 -13.05
N VAL A 4 15.78 -5.43 -12.88
CA VAL A 4 15.93 -6.83 -12.45
C VAL A 4 16.40 -7.60 -13.69
N PRO A 5 17.51 -8.38 -13.62
CA PRO A 5 17.98 -9.17 -14.76
C PRO A 5 16.93 -10.16 -15.24
N GLU A 6 16.85 -10.39 -16.55
CA GLU A 6 15.87 -11.31 -17.14
C GLU A 6 16.13 -12.75 -16.69
N GLU A 7 17.39 -13.11 -16.48
CA GLU A 7 17.81 -14.41 -15.96
C GLU A 7 17.20 -14.69 -14.59
N ALA A 8 17.19 -13.67 -13.71
CA ALA A 8 16.61 -13.79 -12.37
C ALA A 8 15.08 -13.93 -12.42
N ILE A 9 14.42 -13.33 -13.42
CA ILE A 9 12.98 -13.49 -13.62
C ILE A 9 12.68 -14.91 -14.09
N ASN A 10 13.41 -15.42 -15.08
CA ASN A 10 13.21 -16.77 -15.61
C ASN A 10 13.48 -17.85 -14.55
N GLU A 11 14.55 -17.71 -13.75
CA GLU A 11 14.84 -18.61 -12.63
C GLU A 11 13.68 -18.61 -11.61
N PHE A 12 13.16 -17.42 -11.29
CA PHE A 12 12.03 -17.30 -10.35
C PHE A 12 10.73 -17.85 -10.94
N GLU A 13 10.48 -17.69 -12.25
CA GLU A 13 9.35 -18.31 -12.93
C GLU A 13 9.39 -19.83 -12.80
N ALA A 14 10.54 -20.46 -13.07
CA ALA A 14 10.70 -21.92 -12.94
C ALA A 14 10.38 -22.41 -11.52
N LEU A 15 10.87 -21.71 -10.48
CA LEU A 15 10.53 -22.04 -9.08
C LEU A 15 9.03 -21.96 -8.80
N MET A 16 8.32 -21.03 -9.44
CA MET A 16 6.87 -20.88 -9.27
C MET A 16 6.05 -21.96 -9.99
N GLU A 17 6.63 -22.69 -10.95
CA GLU A 17 5.97 -23.85 -11.57
C GLU A 17 5.86 -25.03 -10.60
N GLU A 18 6.84 -25.17 -9.71
CA GLU A 18 6.92 -26.22 -8.67
C GLU A 18 5.96 -25.99 -7.50
N VAL A 19 5.43 -24.78 -7.34
CA VAL A 19 4.48 -24.46 -6.26
C VAL A 19 3.18 -25.25 -6.46
N GLU A 20 2.65 -25.86 -5.39
CA GLU A 20 1.43 -26.67 -5.45
C GLU A 20 0.17 -25.89 -5.05
N GLU A 21 -1.01 -26.50 -5.20
CA GLU A 21 -2.23 -25.96 -4.60
C GLU A 21 -2.15 -26.03 -3.06
N PRO A 22 -2.73 -25.07 -2.31
CA PRO A 22 -3.58 -23.96 -2.76
C PRO A 22 -2.81 -22.70 -3.22
N LEU A 23 -1.48 -22.71 -3.20
CA LEU A 23 -0.66 -21.52 -3.48
C LEU A 23 -0.73 -21.10 -4.96
N LYS A 24 -0.84 -22.07 -5.88
CA LYS A 24 -1.14 -21.81 -7.30
C LYS A 24 -2.43 -21.02 -7.49
N GLY A 25 -3.51 -21.41 -6.79
CA GLY A 25 -4.79 -20.69 -6.79
C GLY A 25 -4.66 -19.24 -6.34
N THR A 26 -4.05 -18.99 -5.18
CA THR A 26 -3.92 -17.61 -4.66
C THR A 26 -2.91 -16.77 -5.46
N PHE A 27 -1.89 -17.38 -6.08
CA PHE A 27 -0.97 -16.65 -6.96
C PHE A 27 -1.69 -16.04 -8.17
N LYS A 28 -2.71 -16.74 -8.71
CA LYS A 28 -3.59 -16.20 -9.77
C LYS A 28 -4.30 -14.92 -9.33
N ASN A 29 -4.74 -14.86 -8.08
CA ASN A 29 -5.35 -13.66 -7.50
C ASN A 29 -4.37 -12.49 -7.35
N ILE A 30 -3.09 -12.77 -7.08
CA ILE A 30 -2.06 -11.72 -7.01
C ILE A 30 -1.73 -11.17 -8.40
N HIS A 31 -1.54 -12.04 -9.40
CA HIS A 31 -0.99 -11.60 -10.69
C HIS A 31 -2.04 -11.08 -11.68
N GLN A 32 -3.31 -11.50 -11.57
CA GLN A 32 -4.44 -10.97 -12.36
C GLN A 32 -4.16 -10.90 -13.88
N GLY A 33 -3.58 -11.95 -14.44
CA GLY A 33 -3.20 -12.02 -15.85
C GLY A 33 -1.78 -11.52 -16.18
N TYR A 34 -1.02 -10.99 -15.20
CA TYR A 34 0.36 -10.51 -15.37
C TYR A 34 1.36 -11.30 -14.50
N PRO A 35 1.61 -12.60 -14.76
CA PRO A 35 2.39 -13.50 -13.87
C PRO A 35 3.80 -13.00 -13.55
N ARG A 36 4.48 -12.34 -14.51
CA ARG A 36 5.81 -11.76 -14.31
C ARG A 36 5.83 -10.54 -13.38
N GLU A 37 4.73 -9.80 -13.25
CA GLU A 37 4.74 -8.54 -12.49
C GLU A 37 4.97 -8.77 -10.99
N PRO A 38 4.27 -9.70 -10.32
CA PRO A 38 4.58 -10.03 -8.93
C PRO A 38 6.03 -10.50 -8.76
N LEU A 39 6.55 -11.34 -9.65
CA LEU A 39 7.95 -11.82 -9.54
C LEU A 39 8.95 -10.66 -9.54
N ILE A 40 8.77 -9.71 -10.47
CA ILE A 40 9.58 -8.49 -10.53
C ILE A 40 9.45 -7.65 -9.25
N ARG A 41 8.23 -7.51 -8.69
CA ARG A 41 8.02 -6.77 -7.44
C ARG A 41 8.75 -7.41 -6.26
N PHE A 42 8.65 -8.73 -6.11
CA PHE A 42 9.29 -9.47 -5.03
C PHE A 42 10.81 -9.52 -5.20
N LEU A 43 11.33 -9.63 -6.43
CA LEU A 43 12.76 -9.48 -6.73
C LEU A 43 13.27 -8.11 -6.35
N LYS A 44 12.58 -7.02 -6.76
CA LYS A 44 12.94 -5.66 -6.36
C LYS A 44 12.95 -5.48 -4.84
N ALA A 45 12.00 -6.10 -4.13
CA ALA A 45 11.92 -6.06 -2.68
C ALA A 45 13.02 -6.85 -1.96
N ARG A 46 13.75 -7.71 -2.69
CA ARG A 46 14.89 -8.51 -2.20
C ARG A 46 16.15 -8.28 -3.03
N GLU A 47 16.26 -7.11 -3.64
CA GLU A 47 17.48 -6.63 -4.33
C GLU A 47 17.97 -7.61 -5.42
N GLY A 48 17.03 -8.24 -6.12
CA GLY A 48 17.31 -9.20 -7.19
C GLY A 48 17.70 -10.61 -6.72
N ASN A 49 17.74 -10.87 -5.41
CA ASN A 49 18.04 -12.20 -4.90
C ASN A 49 16.84 -13.16 -5.06
N VAL A 50 16.95 -14.11 -5.99
CA VAL A 50 15.88 -15.05 -6.36
C VAL A 50 15.42 -15.88 -5.17
N THR A 51 16.33 -16.53 -4.44
CA THR A 51 15.97 -17.39 -3.30
C THR A 51 15.18 -16.62 -2.23
N LYS A 52 15.62 -15.40 -1.88
CA LYS A 52 14.93 -14.55 -0.89
C LYS A 52 13.59 -14.04 -1.42
N ALA A 53 13.50 -13.71 -2.71
CA ALA A 53 12.27 -13.26 -3.35
C ALA A 53 11.23 -14.38 -3.42
N HIS A 54 11.65 -15.59 -3.82
CA HIS A 54 10.83 -16.79 -3.84
C HIS A 54 10.30 -17.12 -2.46
N LYS A 55 11.18 -17.17 -1.44
CA LYS A 55 10.74 -17.37 -0.06
C LYS A 55 9.70 -16.32 0.36
N MET A 56 9.95 -15.03 0.09
CA MET A 56 9.02 -13.96 0.45
C MET A 56 7.66 -14.12 -0.26
N LEU A 57 7.64 -14.51 -1.53
CA LEU A 57 6.39 -14.73 -2.26
C LEU A 57 5.64 -15.94 -1.72
N VAL A 58 6.31 -17.07 -1.49
CA VAL A 58 5.71 -18.26 -0.89
C VAL A 58 5.16 -17.95 0.51
N ASP A 59 5.89 -17.21 1.34
CA ASP A 59 5.39 -16.77 2.66
C ASP A 59 4.14 -15.88 2.52
N CYS A 60 4.11 -14.97 1.54
CA CYS A 60 2.93 -14.15 1.24
C CYS A 60 1.73 -15.01 0.78
N LEU A 61 1.94 -15.98 -0.11
CA LEU A 61 0.88 -16.88 -0.58
C LEU A 61 0.32 -17.73 0.57
N ASN A 62 1.19 -18.25 1.45
CA ASN A 62 0.76 -18.96 2.65
C ASN A 62 -0.04 -18.05 3.60
N TRP A 63 0.41 -16.81 3.80
CA TRP A 63 -0.33 -15.82 4.58
C TRP A 63 -1.72 -15.56 3.99
N ARG A 64 -1.83 -15.47 2.65
CA ARG A 64 -3.12 -15.29 1.97
C ARG A 64 -4.09 -16.43 2.25
N VAL A 65 -3.62 -17.67 2.14
CA VAL A 65 -4.41 -18.88 2.40
C VAL A 65 -4.82 -18.94 3.88
N GLN A 66 -3.89 -18.73 4.81
CA GLN A 66 -4.14 -18.83 6.25
C GLN A 66 -5.11 -17.77 6.78
N ASN A 67 -5.24 -16.63 6.09
CA ASN A 67 -6.06 -15.50 6.52
C ASN A 67 -7.25 -15.24 5.58
N ASP A 68 -7.56 -16.18 4.69
CA ASP A 68 -8.63 -16.09 3.68
C ASP A 68 -8.65 -14.75 2.91
N ILE A 69 -7.47 -14.27 2.52
CA ILE A 69 -7.32 -12.93 1.93
C ILE A 69 -8.02 -12.84 0.58
N ASP A 70 -8.07 -13.94 -0.17
CA ASP A 70 -8.71 -14.01 -1.49
C ASP A 70 -10.22 -13.75 -1.42
N ASP A 71 -10.86 -14.01 -0.27
CA ASP A 71 -12.29 -13.77 -0.04
C ASP A 71 -12.57 -12.53 0.82
N ILE A 72 -11.53 -11.77 1.23
CA ILE A 72 -11.70 -10.69 2.21
C ILE A 72 -12.63 -9.56 1.75
N LEU A 73 -12.76 -9.35 0.43
CA LEU A 73 -13.67 -8.36 -0.14
C LEU A 73 -15.13 -8.82 -0.12
N ALA A 74 -15.38 -10.13 -0.04
CA ALA A 74 -16.70 -10.73 0.12
C ALA A 74 -17.10 -10.87 1.61
N LYS A 75 -16.18 -10.59 2.54
CA LYS A 75 -16.38 -10.66 3.99
C LYS A 75 -16.48 -9.24 4.59
N PRO A 76 -17.63 -8.54 4.47
CA PRO A 76 -17.76 -7.20 5.02
C PRO A 76 -17.62 -7.21 6.55
N ILE A 77 -17.07 -6.13 7.11
CA ILE A 77 -17.12 -5.92 8.55
C ILE A 77 -18.58 -5.54 8.90
N VAL A 78 -19.20 -6.33 9.76
CA VAL A 78 -20.60 -6.16 10.19
C VAL A 78 -20.66 -5.80 11.68
N PRO A 79 -21.65 -5.00 12.11
CA PRO A 79 -22.69 -4.34 11.31
C PRO A 79 -22.15 -3.15 10.49
N THR A 80 -22.93 -2.67 9.50
CA THR A 80 -22.50 -1.58 8.60
C THR A 80 -22.11 -0.30 9.33
N ASP A 81 -22.80 0.07 10.41
CA ASP A 81 -22.45 1.25 11.19
C ASP A 81 -21.11 1.10 11.93
N PHE A 82 -20.75 -0.12 12.31
CA PHE A 82 -19.43 -0.41 12.89
C PHE A 82 -18.32 -0.28 11.85
N TYR A 83 -18.55 -0.79 10.63
CA TYR A 83 -17.63 -0.56 9.52
C TYR A 83 -17.48 0.93 9.18
N ARG A 84 -18.58 1.68 9.17
CA ARG A 84 -18.55 3.13 8.96
C ARG A 84 -17.72 3.82 10.03
N ALA A 85 -17.91 3.49 11.32
CA ALA A 85 -17.12 4.05 12.41
C ALA A 85 -15.60 3.76 12.26
N ILE A 86 -15.24 2.56 11.79
CA ILE A 86 -13.85 2.23 11.44
C ILE A 86 -13.33 3.12 10.31
N ARG A 87 -14.10 3.28 9.22
CA ARG A 87 -13.72 4.12 8.07
C ARG A 87 -13.62 5.61 8.43
N ASP A 88 -14.47 6.09 9.33
CA ASP A 88 -14.47 7.48 9.79
C ASP A 88 -13.31 7.77 10.77
N SER A 89 -12.68 6.74 11.34
CA SER A 89 -11.52 6.85 12.24
C SER A 89 -10.19 6.43 11.61
N GLN A 90 -10.24 5.72 10.47
CA GLN A 90 -9.12 5.38 9.61
C GLN A 90 -9.33 6.06 8.25
N LEU A 91 -9.00 7.35 8.21
CA LEU A 91 -9.20 8.24 7.07
C LEU A 91 -8.25 7.86 5.93
N ILE A 92 -8.74 6.99 5.05
CA ILE A 92 -8.05 6.54 3.84
C ILE A 92 -9.06 6.50 2.70
N GLY A 93 -8.71 7.11 1.56
CA GLY A 93 -9.61 7.13 0.41
C GLY A 93 -8.90 7.30 -0.92
N LEU A 94 -9.54 6.84 -1.99
CA LEU A 94 -9.14 7.17 -3.36
C LEU A 94 -9.51 8.63 -3.63
N SER A 95 -8.49 9.41 -3.94
CA SER A 95 -8.56 10.87 -4.08
C SER A 95 -8.46 11.36 -5.52
N GLY A 96 -8.26 10.45 -6.47
CA GLY A 96 -8.14 10.74 -7.89
C GLY A 96 -7.08 9.87 -8.57
N TYR A 97 -6.60 10.34 -9.72
CA TYR A 97 -5.57 9.69 -10.51
C TYR A 97 -4.53 10.73 -10.96
N SER A 98 -3.26 10.34 -11.05
CA SER A 98 -2.24 11.16 -11.71
C SER A 98 -2.49 11.26 -13.21
N LYS A 99 -1.76 12.15 -13.89
CA LYS A 99 -1.76 12.24 -15.37
C LYS A 99 -1.43 10.91 -16.04
N GLU A 100 -0.53 10.13 -15.44
CA GLU A 100 -0.10 8.83 -15.93
C GLU A 100 -1.10 7.71 -15.58
N GLY A 101 -2.20 8.03 -14.92
CA GLY A 101 -3.25 7.08 -14.54
C GLY A 101 -2.99 6.33 -13.24
N LEU A 102 -2.00 6.75 -12.45
CA LEU A 102 -1.73 6.14 -11.14
C LEU A 102 -2.82 6.55 -10.14
N PRO A 103 -3.51 5.61 -9.49
CA PRO A 103 -4.45 5.95 -8.42
C PRO A 103 -3.73 6.68 -7.29
N VAL A 104 -4.39 7.71 -6.74
CA VAL A 104 -3.88 8.51 -5.63
C VAL A 104 -4.71 8.21 -4.39
N PHE A 105 -4.09 7.66 -3.35
CA PHE A 105 -4.74 7.44 -2.06
C PHE A 105 -4.31 8.50 -1.06
N ALA A 106 -5.25 9.25 -0.49
CA ALA A 106 -4.98 10.17 0.60
C ALA A 106 -5.24 9.48 1.95
N HIS A 107 -4.34 9.75 2.90
CA HIS A 107 -4.38 9.24 4.27
C HIS A 107 -4.35 10.45 5.22
N GLY A 108 -5.40 10.64 6.00
CA GLY A 108 -5.50 11.70 7.01
C GLY A 108 -4.75 11.34 8.29
N ILE A 109 -3.42 11.24 8.22
CA ILE A 109 -2.57 10.74 9.32
C ILE A 109 -2.78 11.51 10.62
N GLY A 110 -2.84 12.84 10.55
CA GLY A 110 -2.99 13.65 11.76
C GLY A 110 -4.38 13.57 12.41
N LEU A 111 -5.41 13.22 11.64
CA LEU A 111 -6.80 13.14 12.10
C LEU A 111 -7.27 11.71 12.40
N ASN A 112 -6.47 10.69 12.09
CA ASN A 112 -6.79 9.31 12.45
C ASN A 112 -6.83 9.13 13.98
N THR A 113 -7.89 8.47 14.47
CA THR A 113 -8.07 8.23 15.90
C THR A 113 -7.87 6.77 16.27
N PHE A 114 -8.26 5.83 15.39
CA PHE A 114 -8.25 4.39 15.63
C PHE A 114 -8.93 3.95 16.95
N ASP A 115 -9.98 4.68 17.38
CA ASP A 115 -10.63 4.54 18.68
C ASP A 115 -11.98 3.79 18.63
N LYS A 116 -12.42 3.35 17.46
CA LYS A 116 -13.75 2.74 17.25
C LYS A 116 -13.75 1.23 17.27
N ALA A 117 -12.58 0.59 17.15
CA ALA A 117 -12.48 -0.87 17.09
C ALA A 117 -11.14 -1.38 17.64
N SER A 118 -11.04 -2.69 17.78
CA SER A 118 -9.75 -3.32 18.10
C SER A 118 -8.77 -3.22 16.92
N VAL A 119 -7.48 -3.37 17.22
CA VAL A 119 -6.39 -3.42 16.24
C VAL A 119 -6.70 -4.39 15.10
N HIS A 120 -7.32 -5.53 15.40
CA HIS A 120 -7.67 -6.55 14.42
C HIS A 120 -8.55 -5.99 13.28
N TYR A 121 -9.59 -5.23 13.60
CA TYR A 121 -10.50 -4.69 12.60
C TYR A 121 -9.87 -3.57 11.76
N TYR A 122 -8.98 -2.75 12.34
CA TYR A 122 -8.23 -1.76 11.56
C TYR A 122 -7.23 -2.40 10.60
N VAL A 123 -6.60 -3.50 11.02
CA VAL A 123 -5.75 -4.31 10.15
C VAL A 123 -6.57 -4.95 9.03
N GLN A 124 -7.72 -5.55 9.33
CA GLN A 124 -8.63 -6.11 8.32
C GLN A 124 -9.10 -5.03 7.34
N SER A 125 -9.54 -3.88 7.84
CA SER A 125 -9.97 -2.72 7.03
C SER A 125 -8.85 -2.22 6.09
N HIS A 126 -7.60 -2.21 6.57
CA HIS A 126 -6.43 -1.85 5.75
C HIS A 126 -6.15 -2.88 4.65
N ILE A 127 -6.19 -4.17 4.98
CA ILE A 127 -6.03 -5.25 4.00
C ILE A 127 -7.15 -5.18 2.94
N GLN A 128 -8.40 -4.94 3.34
CA GLN A 128 -9.51 -4.75 2.40
C GLN A 128 -9.27 -3.55 1.46
N ILE A 129 -8.69 -2.44 1.94
CA ILE A 129 -8.30 -1.32 1.06
C ILE A 129 -7.23 -1.76 0.06
N ASN A 130 -6.21 -2.50 0.50
CA ASN A 130 -5.16 -2.99 -0.39
C ASN A 130 -5.69 -3.97 -1.44
N GLU A 131 -6.53 -4.92 -1.06
CA GLU A 131 -7.15 -5.86 -2.00
C GLU A 131 -8.11 -5.14 -2.96
N TYR A 132 -8.89 -4.16 -2.48
CA TYR A 132 -9.77 -3.36 -3.33
C TYR A 132 -8.95 -2.50 -4.32
N ARG A 133 -7.84 -1.90 -3.86
CA ARG A 133 -6.88 -1.23 -4.74
C ARG A 133 -6.42 -2.19 -5.84
N ASP A 134 -5.96 -3.37 -5.44
CA ASP A 134 -5.29 -4.29 -6.35
C ASP A 134 -6.24 -4.99 -7.32
N ARG A 135 -7.46 -5.34 -6.90
CA ARG A 135 -8.40 -6.14 -7.68
C ARG A 135 -9.50 -5.33 -8.38
N VAL A 136 -9.71 -4.08 -7.97
CA VAL A 136 -10.76 -3.22 -8.54
C VAL A 136 -10.18 -1.95 -9.15
N ILE A 137 -9.42 -1.18 -8.36
CA ILE A 137 -8.94 0.13 -8.81
C ILE A 137 -7.85 0.02 -9.88
N LEU A 138 -6.85 -0.84 -9.69
CA LEU A 138 -5.74 -1.00 -10.65
C LEU A 138 -6.20 -1.60 -12.00
N PRO A 139 -7.07 -2.64 -12.06
CA PRO A 139 -7.61 -3.12 -13.32
C PRO A 139 -8.47 -2.07 -14.03
N ALA A 140 -9.31 -1.34 -13.29
CA ALA A 140 -10.12 -0.26 -13.85
C ALA A 140 -9.25 0.87 -14.42
N ALA A 141 -8.18 1.24 -13.72
CA ALA A 141 -7.19 2.21 -14.20
C ALA A 141 -6.47 1.69 -15.46
N THR A 142 -6.04 0.42 -15.46
CA THR A 142 -5.39 -0.22 -16.60
C THR A 142 -6.25 -0.13 -17.86
N LYS A 143 -7.53 -0.48 -17.74
CA LYS A 143 -8.50 -0.37 -18.83
C LYS A 143 -8.70 1.08 -19.28
N LYS A 144 -8.90 2.00 -18.35
CA LYS A 144 -9.17 3.42 -18.63
C LYS A 144 -8.01 4.12 -19.34
N TYR A 145 -6.79 3.82 -18.94
CA TYR A 145 -5.59 4.51 -19.45
C TYR A 145 -4.86 3.73 -20.55
N GLY A 146 -5.37 2.56 -20.96
CA GLY A 146 -4.83 1.78 -22.07
C GLY A 146 -3.42 1.23 -21.85
N LYS A 147 -2.96 1.15 -20.60
CA LYS A 147 -1.62 0.66 -20.22
C LYS A 147 -1.68 0.00 -18.85
N HIS A 148 -0.78 -0.95 -18.59
CA HIS A 148 -0.76 -1.65 -17.31
C HIS A 148 -0.41 -0.70 -16.15
N ILE A 149 -1.33 -0.54 -15.20
CA ILE A 149 -1.17 0.24 -13.98
C ILE A 149 -1.10 -0.72 -12.80
N SER A 150 0.08 -0.88 -12.20
CA SER A 150 0.28 -1.82 -11.09
C SER A 150 0.62 -1.17 -9.74
N LYS A 151 0.72 0.17 -9.71
CA LYS A 151 1.15 0.95 -8.54
C LYS A 151 0.25 2.14 -8.27
N CYS A 152 0.35 2.69 -7.06
CA CYS A 152 -0.34 3.91 -6.64
C CYS A 152 0.62 4.97 -6.08
N ILE A 153 0.09 6.19 -5.92
CA ILE A 153 0.70 7.28 -5.15
C ILE A 153 -0.05 7.36 -3.81
N LYS A 154 0.68 7.58 -2.71
CA LYS A 154 0.08 7.81 -1.39
C LYS A 154 0.36 9.25 -0.95
N ILE A 155 -0.66 9.97 -0.52
CA ILE A 155 -0.57 11.28 0.11
C ILE A 155 -0.85 11.09 1.60
N LEU A 156 0.06 11.56 2.44
CA LEU A 156 -0.01 11.48 3.88
C LEU A 156 -0.23 12.90 4.41
N ASP A 157 -1.47 13.23 4.70
CA ASP A 157 -1.86 14.53 5.23
C ASP A 157 -1.65 14.56 6.75
N MET A 158 -0.78 15.47 7.18
CA MET A 158 -0.40 15.64 8.58
C MET A 158 -1.25 16.70 9.30
N THR A 159 -2.30 17.24 8.67
CA THR A 159 -3.25 18.14 9.31
C THR A 159 -3.80 17.51 10.58
N GLY A 160 -3.74 18.26 11.70
CA GLY A 160 -4.20 17.79 13.01
C GLY A 160 -3.22 16.88 13.77
N LEU A 161 -2.02 16.60 13.23
CA LEU A 161 -1.03 15.74 13.89
C LEU A 161 -0.63 16.30 15.27
N LYS A 162 -0.67 15.43 16.28
CA LYS A 162 -0.31 15.72 17.67
C LYS A 162 0.73 14.71 18.17
N LEU A 163 1.45 15.04 19.25
CA LEU A 163 2.35 14.07 19.90
C LEU A 163 1.59 12.82 20.39
N SER A 164 0.34 12.98 20.82
CA SER A 164 -0.52 11.86 21.24
C SER A 164 -0.78 10.85 20.12
N SER A 165 -0.64 11.23 18.84
CA SER A 165 -0.73 10.30 17.72
C SER A 165 0.34 9.19 17.76
N LEU A 166 1.47 9.41 18.48
CA LEU A 166 2.47 8.36 18.70
C LEU A 166 1.94 7.18 19.52
N SER A 167 0.85 7.33 20.26
CA SER A 167 0.18 6.19 20.92
C SER A 167 -0.29 5.12 19.93
N GLN A 168 -0.52 5.49 18.66
CA GLN A 168 -0.98 4.60 17.59
C GLN A 168 0.17 3.87 16.88
N ILE A 169 1.43 4.09 17.29
CA ILE A 169 2.62 3.59 16.60
C ILE A 169 2.63 2.07 16.44
N LYS A 170 2.09 1.33 17.42
CA LYS A 170 2.00 -0.13 17.36
C LYS A 170 1.14 -0.60 16.18
N LEU A 171 -0.04 0.01 15.99
CA LEU A 171 -0.92 -0.31 14.87
C LEU A 171 -0.27 0.05 13.54
N LEU A 172 0.36 1.23 13.45
CA LEU A 172 1.06 1.68 12.24
C LEU A 172 2.22 0.75 11.87
N THR A 173 2.97 0.26 12.85
CA THR A 173 4.05 -0.72 12.62
C THR A 173 3.51 -2.05 12.11
N ILE A 174 2.38 -2.54 12.63
CA ILE A 174 1.73 -3.76 12.12
C ILE A 174 1.29 -3.56 10.67
N ILE A 175 0.59 -2.46 10.37
CA ILE A 175 0.16 -2.11 9.02
C ILE A 175 1.35 -2.00 8.06
N SER A 176 2.41 -1.30 8.46
CA SER A 176 3.63 -1.18 7.65
C SER A 176 4.26 -2.56 7.39
N SER A 177 4.29 -3.43 8.39
CA SER A 177 4.85 -4.79 8.24
C SER A 177 4.05 -5.63 7.26
N ILE A 178 2.72 -5.55 7.29
CA ILE A 178 1.83 -6.23 6.34
C ILE A 178 2.07 -5.69 4.91
N ASP A 179 2.10 -4.37 4.74
CA ASP A 179 2.39 -3.74 3.45
C ASP A 179 3.75 -4.20 2.90
N ASP A 180 4.76 -4.28 3.77
CA ASP A 180 6.12 -4.64 3.39
C ASP A 180 6.31 -6.14 3.08
N LEU A 181 5.59 -7.03 3.77
CA LEU A 181 5.71 -8.47 3.54
C LEU A 181 4.83 -8.95 2.40
N ASN A 182 3.62 -8.40 2.26
CA ASN A 182 2.59 -8.96 1.39
C ASN A 182 2.28 -8.09 0.17
N TYR A 183 2.56 -6.78 0.23
CA TYR A 183 2.29 -5.82 -0.85
C TYR A 183 3.55 -5.06 -1.33
N PRO A 184 4.70 -5.75 -1.53
CA PRO A 184 5.92 -5.06 -1.90
C PRO A 184 5.77 -4.30 -3.22
N GLU A 185 6.47 -3.16 -3.31
CA GLU A 185 6.59 -2.37 -4.54
C GLU A 185 5.28 -1.85 -5.16
N LYS A 186 4.17 -1.84 -4.41
CA LYS A 186 2.86 -1.28 -4.83
C LYS A 186 2.75 0.24 -4.79
N THR A 187 3.65 0.92 -4.08
CA THR A 187 3.68 2.39 -3.98
C THR A 187 4.85 2.96 -4.79
N VAL A 188 4.55 3.95 -5.64
CA VAL A 188 5.57 4.75 -6.34
C VAL A 188 6.26 5.69 -5.36
N THR A 189 5.48 6.51 -4.68
CA THR A 189 5.97 7.53 -3.73
C THR A 189 4.93 7.85 -2.67
N TYR A 190 5.41 8.36 -1.54
CA TYR A 190 4.63 8.92 -0.47
C TYR A 190 4.90 10.43 -0.41
N TYR A 191 3.86 11.25 -0.55
CA TYR A 191 3.95 12.70 -0.33
C TYR A 191 3.42 13.03 1.05
N ILE A 192 4.27 13.58 1.92
CA ILE A 192 3.84 14.14 3.20
C ILE A 192 3.51 15.61 2.98
N VAL A 193 2.28 16.01 3.31
CA VAL A 193 1.77 17.38 3.16
C VAL A 193 1.24 17.90 4.49
N ASN A 194 1.10 19.23 4.59
CA ASN A 194 0.60 19.91 5.79
C ASN A 194 1.35 19.52 7.07
N ALA A 195 2.67 19.29 6.97
CA ALA A 195 3.49 18.88 8.10
C ALA A 195 3.59 20.02 9.15
N PRO A 196 2.98 19.88 10.35
CA PRO A 196 3.10 20.91 11.38
C PRO A 196 4.50 20.90 12.02
N TYR A 197 4.83 21.93 12.82
CA TYR A 197 6.14 22.03 13.49
C TYR A 197 6.51 20.75 14.28
N ILE A 198 5.50 20.08 14.86
CA ILE A 198 5.67 18.87 15.67
C ILE A 198 6.01 17.62 14.85
N PHE A 199 5.80 17.65 13.53
CA PHE A 199 6.11 16.55 12.61
C PHE A 199 7.54 16.05 12.79
N SER A 200 8.51 16.97 12.94
CA SER A 200 9.92 16.63 13.09
C SER A 200 10.20 15.73 14.30
N ALA A 201 9.50 15.93 15.42
CA ALA A 201 9.62 15.11 16.62
C ALA A 201 9.01 13.72 16.39
N CYS A 202 7.79 13.65 15.87
CA CYS A 202 7.13 12.37 15.54
C CYS A 202 7.94 11.57 14.51
N TRP A 203 8.50 12.25 13.51
CA TRP A 203 9.26 11.64 12.43
C TRP A 203 10.55 10.99 12.92
N LYS A 204 11.23 11.55 13.94
CA LYS A 204 12.40 10.92 14.57
C LYS A 204 12.06 9.56 15.19
N VAL A 205 10.83 9.37 15.68
CA VAL A 205 10.37 8.11 16.28
C VAL A 205 9.89 7.13 15.22
N VAL A 206 9.16 7.61 14.20
CA VAL A 206 8.56 6.75 13.17
C VAL A 206 9.57 6.31 12.11
N LYS A 207 10.45 7.20 11.66
CA LYS A 207 11.39 6.94 10.56
C LYS A 207 12.22 5.66 10.75
N PRO A 208 12.80 5.37 11.95
CA PRO A 208 13.58 4.15 12.16
C PRO A 208 12.78 2.84 11.99
N LEU A 209 11.46 2.88 12.16
CA LEU A 209 10.59 1.70 12.06
C LEU A 209 10.26 1.33 10.60
N LEU A 210 10.53 2.23 9.66
CA LEU A 210 10.26 2.02 8.24
C LEU A 210 11.40 1.27 7.56
N GLN A 211 11.07 0.40 6.61
CA GLN A 211 12.08 -0.21 5.76
C GLN A 211 12.75 0.81 4.85
N GLU A 212 14.02 0.59 4.52
CA GLU A 212 14.83 1.55 3.77
C GLU A 212 14.25 1.89 2.39
N ARG A 213 13.66 0.90 1.71
CA ARG A 213 12.94 1.10 0.43
C ARG A 213 11.75 2.05 0.55
N THR A 214 11.09 2.06 1.71
CA THR A 214 9.95 2.93 1.99
C THR A 214 10.45 4.33 2.30
N LYS A 215 11.51 4.48 3.12
CA LYS A 215 12.14 5.77 3.39
C LYS A 215 12.57 6.49 2.11
N ARG A 216 13.16 5.78 1.15
CA ARG A 216 13.59 6.33 -0.15
C ARG A 216 12.45 6.85 -1.03
N LYS A 217 11.21 6.44 -0.76
CA LYS A 217 10.01 6.84 -1.52
C LYS A 217 9.27 8.03 -0.89
N ILE A 218 9.67 8.47 0.30
CA ILE A 218 8.99 9.52 1.06
C ILE A 218 9.56 10.88 0.68
N ASN A 219 8.66 11.76 0.24
CA ASN A 219 8.92 13.15 -0.07
C ASN A 219 8.11 14.02 0.89
N VAL A 220 8.80 14.84 1.70
CA VAL A 220 8.14 15.83 2.57
C VAL A 220 8.04 17.13 1.79
N LEU A 221 6.81 17.56 1.51
CA LEU A 221 6.53 18.79 0.76
C LEU A 221 6.38 19.97 1.71
N SER A 222 6.69 21.18 1.23
CA SER A 222 6.51 22.40 2.01
C SER A 222 5.06 22.91 1.94
N GLY A 223 4.57 23.48 3.04
CA GLY A 223 3.20 24.00 3.13
C GLY A 223 2.14 22.93 2.86
N CYS A 224 1.11 23.30 2.10
CA CYS A 224 0.07 22.37 1.67
C CYS A 224 0.51 21.42 0.55
N GLY A 225 1.71 21.60 -0.02
CA GLY A 225 2.23 20.77 -1.10
C GLY A 225 1.44 20.88 -2.40
N GLN A 226 0.54 21.84 -2.54
CA GLN A 226 -0.33 21.99 -3.71
C GLN A 226 0.45 22.13 -5.01
N ASP A 227 1.42 23.04 -5.08
CA ASP A 227 2.20 23.25 -6.29
C ASP A 227 3.06 22.03 -6.65
N ASP A 228 3.64 21.39 -5.64
CA ASP A 228 4.47 20.20 -5.82
C ASP A 228 3.64 18.98 -6.23
N LEU A 229 2.46 18.80 -5.64
CA LEU A 229 1.52 17.77 -6.06
C LEU A 229 1.00 18.06 -7.46
N LEU A 230 0.64 19.30 -7.80
CA LEU A 230 0.23 19.66 -9.16
C LEU A 230 1.36 19.43 -10.17
N LYS A 231 2.63 19.69 -9.83
CA LYS A 231 3.77 19.41 -10.71
C LYS A 231 4.06 17.91 -10.82
N ALA A 232 4.13 17.20 -9.69
CA ALA A 232 4.58 15.82 -9.62
C ALA A 232 3.49 14.81 -9.99
N SER A 233 2.22 15.18 -9.85
CA SER A 233 1.09 14.30 -10.09
C SER A 233 0.13 14.85 -11.15
N ASN A 234 0.14 16.17 -11.40
CA ASN A 234 -0.85 16.85 -12.23
C ASN A 234 -2.27 16.31 -11.98
N VAL A 235 -2.56 16.07 -10.70
CA VAL A 235 -3.80 15.48 -10.22
C VAL A 235 -4.86 16.57 -10.27
N TRP A 236 -5.95 16.27 -10.97
CA TRP A 236 -7.19 17.00 -10.80
C TRP A 236 -7.79 16.58 -9.46
N PHE A 237 -7.46 17.30 -8.38
CA PHE A 237 -8.14 17.11 -7.11
C PHE A 237 -9.56 17.66 -7.24
N SER A 238 -10.57 16.85 -6.91
CA SER A 238 -11.85 17.45 -6.53
C SER A 238 -11.58 18.34 -5.31
N ARG A 239 -12.15 19.54 -5.26
CA ARG A 239 -11.96 20.57 -4.21
C ARG A 239 -12.15 20.09 -2.74
N LYS A 240 -12.46 18.82 -2.49
CA LYS A 240 -12.70 18.24 -1.16
C LYS A 240 -11.45 17.79 -0.40
N ILE A 241 -10.25 17.90 -0.98
CA ILE A 241 -8.99 17.48 -0.35
C ILE A 241 -8.19 18.66 0.23
N TRP A 242 -8.64 19.88 -0.03
CA TRP A 242 -8.07 21.12 0.51
C TRP A 242 -8.99 21.67 1.61
#